data_AF-A0A3M7NI62-F1
#
_entry.id   AF-A0A3M7NI62-F1
#
_cell.length_a   1.000
_cell.length_b   1.000
_cell.length_c   1.000
_cell.angle_alpha   90.00
_cell.angle_beta   90.00
_cell.angle_gamma   90.00
#
_symmetry.space_group_name_H-M   'P 1'
#
loop_
_entity.id
_entity.type
_entity.pdbx_description
1 polymer ?
#
loop_
_entity_poly.entity_id
_entity_poly.type
_entity_poly.pdbx_seq_one_letter_code
_entity_poly.pdbx_strand_id
1 'polypeptide(L)'
;MSVLSHTREVASDTPSLFVYSAYSSKSLERMVQNIERFLDTTTESFADVAYTLACRRQHLPYRSFVVSAKDKPGEAPSALTQDVGSDYTLVMVFTGQGAQWPQMGRGLLRSNQAFSEVIRTTDMELNRLGADWTINNELSKTSRQSRVNEAEFSQPLCTVIQIALVETLASVGIKPAAVVGHSSGEIAAAYAAGALTLSEAMAVAFY
;
A
#
# COMPACT_ATOMS: atom_id res chain seq x y z
N MET A 1 -9.39 42.09 14.13
CA MET A 1 -9.56 41.41 12.81
C MET A 1 -9.09 39.98 12.97
N SER A 2 -9.99 39.05 12.66
CA SER A 2 -10.00 37.66 13.09
C SER A 2 -8.76 36.86 12.68
N VAL A 3 -8.25 36.09 13.64
CA VAL A 3 -7.23 35.06 13.49
C VAL A 3 -7.78 33.97 12.58
N LEU A 4 -7.02 33.61 11.54
CA LEU A 4 -7.26 32.43 10.71
C LEU A 4 -7.05 31.18 11.59
N SER A 5 -8.14 30.67 12.15
CA SER A 5 -8.18 29.33 12.72
C SER A 5 -7.94 28.35 11.57
N HIS A 6 -6.71 27.85 11.47
CA HIS A 6 -6.44 26.63 10.72
C HIS A 6 -7.21 25.53 11.43
N THR A 7 -8.34 25.16 10.83
CA THR A 7 -9.09 23.95 11.15
C THR A 7 -8.09 22.80 11.13
N ARG A 8 -7.76 22.24 12.30
CA ARG A 8 -7.04 20.97 12.41
C ARG A 8 -7.88 19.94 11.66
N GLU A 9 -7.49 19.64 10.43
CA GLU A 9 -8.10 18.60 9.61
C GLU A 9 -8.09 17.27 10.37
N VAL A 10 -9.19 16.55 10.16
CA VAL A 10 -9.54 15.24 10.73
C VAL A 10 -8.29 14.40 10.93
N ALA A 11 -7.98 14.12 12.19
CA ALA A 11 -6.79 13.38 12.57
C ALA A 11 -6.81 11.98 11.94
N SER A 12 -6.07 11.80 10.85
CA SER A 12 -6.13 10.61 9.99
C SER A 12 -5.74 9.35 10.77
N ASP A 13 -6.53 8.28 10.64
CA ASP A 13 -6.26 6.95 11.22
C ASP A 13 -5.13 6.21 10.45
N THR A 14 -4.24 6.97 9.82
CA THR A 14 -3.23 6.48 8.89
C THR A 14 -2.00 6.02 9.67
N PRO A 15 -1.51 4.79 9.44
CA PRO A 15 -0.30 4.33 10.09
C PRO A 15 0.91 5.17 9.67
N SER A 16 1.89 5.30 10.56
CA SER A 16 3.16 5.99 10.32
C SER A 16 4.30 4.99 10.19
N LEU A 17 5.18 5.20 9.21
CA LEU A 17 6.39 4.40 8.99
C LEU A 17 7.59 5.10 9.64
N PHE A 18 8.09 4.54 10.74
CA PHE A 18 9.33 4.97 11.36
C PHE A 18 10.49 4.20 10.74
N VAL A 19 11.48 4.91 10.22
CA VAL A 19 12.70 4.31 9.66
C VAL A 19 13.90 4.66 10.52
N TYR A 20 14.77 3.69 10.74
CA TYR A 20 15.95 3.82 11.57
C TYR A 20 17.17 3.45 10.75
N SER A 21 18.27 4.19 10.92
CA SER A 21 19.54 3.79 10.33
C SER A 21 20.75 4.17 11.19
N ALA A 22 21.82 3.38 11.07
CA ALA A 22 23.09 3.62 11.77
C ALA A 22 24.30 3.03 11.00
N TYR A 23 25.52 3.32 11.47
CA TYR A 23 26.78 2.76 10.94
C TYR A 23 27.13 1.37 11.49
N SER A 24 26.41 0.88 12.50
CA SER A 24 26.61 -0.45 13.07
C SER A 24 25.30 -1.01 13.63
N SER A 25 25.19 -2.33 13.74
CA SER A 25 24.04 -3.00 14.38
C SER A 25 23.79 -2.49 15.79
N LYS A 26 24.86 -2.38 16.61
CA LYS A 26 24.76 -1.90 18.00
C LYS A 26 24.30 -0.44 18.10
N SER A 27 24.72 0.40 17.14
CA SER A 27 24.26 1.79 17.06
C SER A 27 22.79 1.86 16.62
N LEU A 28 22.35 0.94 15.75
CA LEU A 28 20.97 0.87 15.30
C LEU A 28 20.03 0.46 16.44
N GLU A 29 20.39 -0.55 17.23
CA GLU A 29 19.65 -0.95 18.43
C GLU A 29 19.48 0.23 19.41
N ARG A 30 20.55 0.99 19.65
CA ARG A 30 20.49 2.19 20.48
C ARG A 30 19.62 3.28 19.88
N MET A 31 19.67 3.46 18.56
CA MET A 31 18.84 4.44 17.85
C MET A 31 17.35 4.11 18.04
N VAL A 32 16.97 2.85 17.83
CA VAL A 32 15.59 2.37 18.06
C VAL A 32 15.15 2.65 19.50
N GLN A 33 15.91 2.20 20.50
CA GLN A 33 15.56 2.39 21.92
C GLN A 33 15.43 3.87 22.31
N ASN A 34 16.27 4.73 21.72
CA ASN A 34 16.22 6.17 21.99
C ASN A 34 14.98 6.82 21.35
N ILE A 35 14.59 6.42 20.14
CA ILE A 35 13.37 6.92 19.51
C ILE A 35 12.13 6.39 20.23
N GLU A 36 12.09 5.12 20.62
CA GLU A 36 10.98 4.56 21.42
C GLU A 36 10.79 5.36 22.72
N ARG A 37 11.87 5.59 23.48
CA ARG A 37 11.81 6.41 24.70
C ARG A 37 11.37 7.86 24.43
N PHE A 38 11.76 8.42 23.28
CA PHE A 38 11.31 9.74 22.87
C PHE A 38 9.81 9.75 22.55
N LEU A 39 9.31 8.73 21.83
CA LEU A 39 7.89 8.59 21.52
C LEU A 39 7.02 8.44 22.78
N ASP A 40 7.54 7.81 23.83
CA ASP A 40 6.83 7.68 25.12
C ASP A 40 6.61 9.01 25.87
N THR A 41 7.42 10.02 25.57
CA THR A 41 7.46 11.28 26.33
C THR A 41 7.15 12.52 25.49
N THR A 42 7.08 12.37 24.18
CA THR A 42 6.87 13.48 23.26
C THR A 42 5.41 13.93 23.24
N THR A 43 5.21 15.24 23.05
CA THR A 43 3.92 15.84 22.71
C THR A 43 3.81 16.13 21.21
N GLU A 44 4.87 15.85 20.44
CA GLU A 44 4.90 16.04 19.00
C GLU A 44 4.08 14.98 18.27
N SER A 45 3.65 15.32 17.06
CA SER A 45 2.95 14.37 16.19
C SER A 45 3.87 13.21 15.80
N PHE A 46 3.38 11.97 15.94
CA PHE A 46 4.10 10.77 15.50
C PHE A 46 4.41 10.82 14.00
N ALA A 47 3.52 11.42 13.20
CA ALA A 47 3.73 11.61 11.77
C ALA A 47 4.91 12.57 11.48
N ASP A 48 5.10 13.62 12.28
CA ASP A 48 6.20 14.57 12.11
C ASP A 48 7.55 13.94 12.49
N VAL A 49 7.55 13.08 13.51
CA VAL A 49 8.72 12.29 13.89
C VAL A 49 9.08 11.30 12.78
N ALA A 50 8.10 10.55 12.27
CA ALA A 50 8.28 9.63 11.15
C ALA A 50 8.82 10.34 9.89
N TYR A 51 8.22 11.49 9.54
CA TYR A 51 8.68 12.33 8.44
C TYR A 51 10.12 12.80 8.64
N THR A 52 10.49 13.22 9.85
CA THR A 52 11.85 13.66 10.16
C THR A 52 12.85 12.52 9.97
N LEU A 53 12.54 11.32 10.46
CA LEU A 53 13.39 10.15 10.29
C LEU A 53 13.54 9.75 8.82
N ALA A 54 12.47 9.83 8.03
CA ALA A 54 12.48 9.43 6.62
C ALA A 54 13.12 10.46 5.69
N CYS A 55 12.86 11.76 5.91
CA CYS A 55 13.13 12.80 4.92
C CYS A 55 14.18 13.82 5.38
N ARG A 56 14.54 13.85 6.66
CA ARG A 56 15.40 14.89 7.26
C ARG A 56 16.64 14.33 7.95
N ARG A 57 16.86 13.02 7.85
CA ARG A 57 18.05 12.32 8.36
C ARG A 57 18.80 11.65 7.20
N GLN A 58 20.10 11.44 7.41
CA GLN A 58 20.90 10.64 6.51
C GLN A 58 20.51 9.16 6.64
N HIS A 59 20.38 8.47 5.51
CA HIS A 59 20.13 7.03 5.47
C HIS A 59 21.45 6.27 5.47
N LEU A 60 21.69 5.54 6.56
CA LEU A 60 22.94 4.81 6.81
C LEU A 60 22.80 3.31 6.48
N PRO A 61 23.91 2.54 6.42
CA PRO A 61 23.89 1.17 5.93
C PRO A 61 23.07 0.20 6.78
N TYR A 62 23.16 0.25 8.11
CA TYR A 62 22.33 -0.61 8.95
C TYR A 62 20.95 0.00 9.08
N ARG A 63 19.89 -0.73 8.72
CA ARG A 63 18.51 -0.23 8.65
C ARG A 63 17.53 -1.14 9.38
N SER A 64 16.48 -0.51 9.91
CA SER A 64 15.30 -1.15 10.47
C SER A 64 14.11 -0.20 10.33
N PHE A 65 12.89 -0.72 10.41
CA PHE A 65 11.68 0.08 10.40
C PHE A 65 10.61 -0.46 11.34
N VAL A 66 9.66 0.40 11.70
CA VAL A 66 8.45 0.06 12.44
C VAL A 66 7.27 0.73 11.74
N VAL A 67 6.19 -0.02 11.53
CA VAL A 67 4.89 0.56 11.16
C VAL A 67 4.08 0.70 12.43
N SER A 68 3.66 1.91 12.74
CA SER A 68 2.83 2.16 13.92
C SER A 68 1.44 2.65 13.57
N ALA A 69 0.45 2.15 14.30
CA ALA A 69 -0.87 2.75 14.34
C ALA A 69 -0.82 4.11 15.03
N LYS A 70 -1.82 4.94 14.75
CA LYS A 70 -1.93 6.29 15.30
C LYS A 70 -1.85 6.27 16.84
N ASP A 71 -0.94 7.07 17.38
CA ASP A 71 -0.74 7.33 18.82
C ASP A 71 -0.46 6.08 19.68
N LYS A 72 0.02 4.99 19.06
CA LYS A 72 0.51 3.80 19.78
C LYS A 72 1.99 3.57 19.42
N PRO A 73 2.78 2.97 20.32
CA PRO A 73 4.05 2.36 19.91
C PRO A 73 3.75 1.28 18.86
N GLY A 74 4.55 1.21 17.80
CA GLY A 74 4.37 0.17 16.78
C GLY A 74 4.74 -1.21 17.31
N GLU A 75 4.52 -2.24 16.51
CA GLU A 75 5.07 -3.56 16.81
C GLU A 75 6.60 -3.52 16.89
N ALA A 76 7.21 -4.63 17.35
CA ALA A 76 8.65 -4.75 17.43
C ALA A 76 9.31 -4.38 16.08
N PRO A 77 10.45 -3.67 16.10
CA PRO A 77 11.16 -3.31 14.89
C PRO A 77 11.45 -4.52 13.99
N SER A 78 11.41 -4.28 12.68
CA SER A 78 11.84 -5.25 11.69
C SER A 78 13.25 -5.74 12.00
N ALA A 79 13.59 -6.95 11.53
CA ALA A 79 14.94 -7.48 11.61
C ALA A 79 15.97 -6.44 11.10
N LEU A 80 17.07 -6.32 11.83
CA LEU A 80 18.15 -5.42 11.44
C LEU A 80 18.77 -5.94 10.15
N THR A 81 18.86 -5.07 9.16
CA THR A 81 19.46 -5.39 7.86
C THR A 81 20.64 -4.47 7.63
N GLN A 82 21.63 -4.96 6.89
CA GLN A 82 22.72 -4.13 6.39
C GLN A 82 22.51 -3.94 4.89
N ASP A 83 22.33 -2.70 4.47
CA ASP A 83 22.40 -2.31 3.07
C ASP A 83 23.85 -2.46 2.59
N VAL A 84 24.05 -3.33 1.62
CA VAL A 84 25.36 -3.69 1.07
C VAL A 84 25.76 -2.83 -0.15
N GLY A 85 24.99 -1.79 -0.48
CA GLY A 85 25.21 -0.98 -1.69
C GLY A 85 24.60 -1.64 -2.93
N SER A 86 24.07 -0.83 -3.85
CA SER A 86 22.95 -1.22 -4.70
C SER A 86 23.25 -1.33 -6.20
N ASP A 87 22.84 -2.45 -6.79
CA ASP A 87 22.07 -2.52 -8.03
C ASP A 87 20.95 -3.56 -7.81
N TYR A 88 19.83 -3.14 -7.21
CA TYR A 88 18.69 -4.02 -7.01
C TYR A 88 17.72 -3.89 -8.19
N THR A 89 17.39 -5.01 -8.82
CA THR A 89 16.33 -5.06 -9.85
C THR A 89 15.01 -5.41 -9.16
N LEU A 90 14.06 -4.47 -9.16
CA LEU A 90 12.73 -4.72 -8.60
C LEU A 90 11.90 -5.58 -9.57
N VAL A 91 11.49 -6.76 -9.12
CA VAL A 91 10.54 -7.62 -9.83
C VAL A 91 9.22 -7.65 -9.06
N MET A 92 8.11 -7.33 -9.71
CA MET A 92 6.78 -7.49 -9.12
C MET A 92 6.17 -8.83 -9.54
N VAL A 93 5.65 -9.57 -8.55
CA VAL A 93 5.05 -10.90 -8.73
C VAL A 93 3.55 -10.79 -8.50
N PHE A 94 2.77 -11.21 -9.48
CA PHE A 94 1.32 -11.10 -9.50
C PHE A 94 0.66 -12.45 -9.27
N THR A 95 -0.23 -12.50 -8.29
CA THR A 95 -0.94 -13.73 -7.89
C THR A 95 -2.13 -13.99 -8.81
N GLY A 96 -2.36 -15.27 -9.09
CA GLY A 96 -3.58 -15.72 -9.76
C GLY A 96 -4.80 -15.77 -8.83
N GLN A 97 -5.90 -16.28 -9.38
CA GLN A 97 -7.11 -16.57 -8.64
C GLN A 97 -6.82 -17.57 -7.49
N GLY A 98 -7.47 -17.36 -6.35
CA GLY A 98 -7.31 -18.12 -5.10
C GLY A 98 -6.71 -17.28 -3.96
N ALA A 99 -6.07 -16.15 -4.26
CA ALA A 99 -5.50 -15.25 -3.27
C ALA A 99 -6.50 -14.21 -2.72
N GLN A 100 -7.71 -14.12 -3.30
CA GLN A 100 -8.72 -13.16 -2.88
C GLN A 100 -9.30 -13.49 -1.51
N TRP A 101 -9.67 -12.44 -0.78
CA TRP A 101 -10.38 -12.55 0.50
C TRP A 101 -11.38 -11.40 0.67
N PRO A 102 -12.48 -11.61 1.42
CA PRO A 102 -13.50 -10.58 1.63
C PRO A 102 -12.90 -9.32 2.27
N GLN A 103 -13.23 -8.15 1.74
CA GLN A 103 -12.73 -6.86 2.23
C GLN A 103 -11.25 -6.58 1.98
N MET A 104 -10.62 -7.29 1.04
CA MET A 104 -9.27 -6.95 0.58
C MET A 104 -9.19 -5.52 0.04
N GLY A 105 -8.11 -4.82 0.36
CA GLY A 105 -7.92 -3.43 -0.07
C GLY A 105 -8.84 -2.38 0.59
N ARG A 106 -9.80 -2.76 1.46
CA ARG A 106 -10.76 -1.82 2.07
C ARG A 106 -10.10 -0.68 2.85
N GLY A 107 -8.96 -0.94 3.51
CA GLY A 107 -8.18 0.10 4.18
C GLY A 107 -7.66 1.14 3.18
N LEU A 108 -6.99 0.67 2.13
CA LEU A 108 -6.42 1.52 1.07
C LEU A 108 -7.50 2.28 0.29
N LEU A 109 -8.67 1.68 0.07
CA LEU A 109 -9.81 2.35 -0.56
C LEU A 109 -10.25 3.60 0.21
N ARG A 110 -10.04 3.64 1.53
CA ARG A 110 -10.40 4.79 2.38
C ARG A 110 -9.24 5.76 2.57
N SER A 111 -8.00 5.29 2.52
CA SER A 111 -6.82 6.08 2.91
C SER A 111 -5.89 6.47 1.76
N ASN A 112 -6.02 5.87 0.58
CA ASN A 112 -5.12 6.10 -0.55
C ASN A 112 -5.87 6.58 -1.81
N GLN A 113 -5.50 7.76 -2.30
CA GLN A 113 -6.16 8.38 -3.45
C GLN A 113 -5.91 7.62 -4.76
N ALA A 114 -4.66 7.18 -5.03
CA ALA A 114 -4.34 6.44 -6.24
C ALA A 114 -5.12 5.11 -6.29
N PHE A 115 -5.15 4.39 -5.17
CA PHE A 115 -5.91 3.15 -5.05
C PHE A 115 -7.41 3.35 -5.31
N SER A 116 -8.01 4.33 -4.64
CA SER A 116 -9.45 4.60 -4.76
C SER A 116 -9.86 5.07 -6.16
N GLU A 117 -9.01 5.84 -6.84
CA GLU A 117 -9.24 6.29 -8.21
C GLU A 117 -9.25 5.14 -9.22
N VAL A 118 -8.36 4.15 -9.06
CA VAL A 118 -8.36 2.94 -9.89
C VAL A 118 -9.65 2.15 -9.72
N ILE A 119 -10.11 1.97 -8.48
CA ILE A 119 -11.36 1.25 -8.18
C ILE A 119 -12.57 1.99 -8.79
N ARG A 120 -12.64 3.32 -8.60
CA ARG A 120 -13.69 4.16 -9.16
C ARG A 120 -13.72 4.09 -10.69
N THR A 121 -12.55 4.14 -11.33
CA THR A 121 -12.43 4.04 -12.79
C THR A 121 -12.86 2.67 -13.28
N THR A 122 -12.45 1.62 -12.58
CA THR A 122 -12.83 0.24 -12.91
C THR A 122 -14.33 0.02 -12.80
N ASP A 123 -15.00 0.55 -11.78
CA ASP A 123 -16.46 0.46 -11.65
C ASP A 123 -17.19 1.06 -12.87
N MET A 124 -16.67 2.17 -13.43
CA MET A 124 -17.22 2.75 -14.67
C MET A 124 -16.96 1.85 -15.89
N GLU A 125 -15.78 1.24 -16.00
CA GLU A 125 -15.45 0.33 -17.11
C GLU A 125 -16.30 -0.96 -17.05
N LEU A 126 -16.42 -1.61 -15.89
CA LEU A 126 -17.24 -2.81 -15.75
C LEU A 126 -18.73 -2.54 -16.02
N ASN A 127 -19.23 -1.38 -15.63
CA ASN A 127 -20.60 -0.97 -15.96
C ASN A 127 -20.81 -0.89 -17.49
N ARG A 128 -19.84 -0.38 -18.25
CA ARG A 128 -19.89 -0.36 -19.72
C ARG A 128 -19.85 -1.75 -20.34
N LEU A 129 -19.20 -2.71 -19.70
CA LEU A 129 -19.14 -4.12 -20.13
C LEU A 129 -20.40 -4.92 -19.77
N GLY A 130 -21.33 -4.31 -19.02
CA GLY A 130 -22.62 -4.91 -18.66
C GLY A 130 -22.68 -5.56 -17.28
N ALA A 131 -21.71 -5.29 -16.40
CA ALA A 131 -21.76 -5.76 -15.02
C ALA A 131 -22.95 -5.13 -14.26
N ASP A 132 -23.70 -5.96 -13.53
CA ASP A 132 -24.81 -5.54 -12.65
C ASP A 132 -24.34 -5.28 -11.20
N TRP A 133 -23.03 -5.29 -10.98
CA TRP A 133 -22.37 -5.13 -9.69
C TRP A 133 -21.14 -4.22 -9.82
N THR A 134 -20.59 -3.78 -8.69
CA THR A 134 -19.39 -2.93 -8.63
C THR A 134 -18.33 -3.53 -7.72
N ILE A 135 -17.06 -3.32 -8.09
CA ILE A 135 -15.88 -3.70 -7.29
C ILE A 135 -16.01 -3.09 -5.90
N ASN A 136 -16.30 -1.79 -5.81
CA ASN A 136 -16.39 -1.10 -4.53
C ASN A 136 -17.46 -1.70 -3.59
N ASN A 137 -18.65 -2.02 -4.13
CA ASN A 137 -19.71 -2.64 -3.33
C ASN A 137 -19.31 -4.05 -2.88
N GLU A 138 -18.75 -4.85 -3.77
CA GLU A 138 -18.33 -6.22 -3.45
C GLU A 138 -17.20 -6.25 -2.39
N LEU A 139 -16.20 -5.37 -2.51
CA LEU A 139 -15.13 -5.21 -1.51
C LEU A 139 -15.63 -4.68 -0.16
N SER A 140 -16.83 -4.10 -0.10
CA SER A 140 -17.41 -3.63 1.16
C SER A 140 -18.12 -4.75 1.94
N LYS A 141 -18.50 -5.85 1.26
CA LYS A 141 -19.26 -6.97 1.87
C LYS A 141 -18.41 -7.76 2.86
N THR A 142 -19.07 -8.24 3.92
CA THR A 142 -18.44 -9.14 4.90
C THR A 142 -18.23 -10.55 4.32
N SER A 143 -17.44 -11.39 4.98
CA SER A 143 -17.21 -12.77 4.54
C SER A 143 -18.49 -13.62 4.41
N ARG A 144 -19.56 -13.27 5.14
CA ARG A 144 -20.86 -13.97 5.06
C ARG A 144 -21.69 -13.60 3.83
N GLN A 145 -21.40 -12.47 3.19
CA GLN A 145 -22.20 -11.88 2.12
C GLN A 145 -21.45 -11.78 0.80
N SER A 146 -20.12 -11.81 0.87
CA SER A 146 -19.28 -11.60 -0.29
C SER A 146 -19.29 -12.83 -1.21
N ARG A 147 -19.38 -12.55 -2.50
CA ARG A 147 -19.29 -13.50 -3.61
C ARG A 147 -17.87 -13.57 -4.18
N VAL A 148 -16.88 -13.03 -3.46
CA VAL A 148 -15.47 -12.93 -3.89
C VAL A 148 -14.86 -14.25 -4.36
N ASN A 149 -15.40 -15.41 -3.97
CA ASN A 149 -14.90 -16.72 -4.40
C ASN A 149 -15.62 -17.31 -5.62
N GLU A 150 -16.70 -16.69 -6.09
CA GLU A 150 -17.35 -17.05 -7.34
C GLU A 150 -16.49 -16.52 -8.51
N ALA A 151 -16.34 -17.32 -9.57
CA ALA A 151 -15.42 -17.03 -10.68
C ALA A 151 -15.64 -15.62 -11.26
N GLU A 152 -16.91 -15.25 -11.46
CA GLU A 152 -17.34 -13.96 -12.02
C GLU A 152 -16.89 -12.73 -11.19
N PHE A 153 -16.62 -12.89 -9.89
CA PHE A 153 -16.08 -11.81 -9.04
C PHE A 153 -14.58 -11.96 -8.81
N SER A 154 -14.13 -13.19 -8.56
CA SER A 154 -12.78 -13.46 -8.08
C SER A 154 -11.70 -12.92 -9.02
N GLN A 155 -11.86 -13.11 -10.34
CA GLN A 155 -10.89 -12.69 -11.33
C GLN A 155 -10.84 -11.17 -11.54
N PRO A 156 -11.97 -10.45 -11.75
CA PRO A 156 -11.97 -8.98 -11.78
C PRO A 156 -11.44 -8.36 -10.48
N LEU A 157 -11.85 -8.88 -9.32
CA LEU A 157 -11.42 -8.38 -8.01
C LEU A 157 -9.92 -8.58 -7.79
N CYS A 158 -9.38 -9.77 -8.06
CA CYS A 158 -7.94 -10.03 -7.97
C CYS A 158 -7.15 -9.11 -8.91
N THR A 159 -7.64 -8.91 -10.14
CA THR A 159 -6.95 -8.12 -11.15
C THR A 159 -6.88 -6.66 -10.72
N VAL A 160 -8.02 -6.04 -10.39
CA VAL A 160 -8.06 -4.61 -10.05
C VAL A 160 -7.34 -4.28 -8.76
N ILE A 161 -7.37 -5.17 -7.74
CA ILE A 161 -6.61 -4.95 -6.50
C ILE A 161 -5.12 -4.87 -6.78
N GLN A 162 -4.60 -5.78 -7.62
CA GLN A 162 -3.18 -5.79 -7.97
C GLN A 162 -2.80 -4.56 -8.79
N ILE A 163 -3.64 -4.14 -9.75
CA ILE A 163 -3.46 -2.89 -10.50
C ILE A 163 -3.47 -1.68 -9.56
N ALA A 164 -4.42 -1.61 -8.62
CA ALA A 164 -4.52 -0.51 -7.66
C ALA A 164 -3.30 -0.46 -6.72
N LEU A 165 -2.71 -1.60 -6.38
CA LEU A 165 -1.44 -1.69 -5.64
C LEU A 165 -0.25 -1.20 -6.48
N VAL A 166 -0.20 -1.52 -7.77
CA VAL A 166 0.82 -1.00 -8.71
C VAL A 166 0.76 0.53 -8.76
N GLU A 167 -0.43 1.11 -8.93
CA GLU A 167 -0.62 2.56 -8.95
C GLU A 167 -0.29 3.21 -7.60
N THR A 168 -0.62 2.53 -6.50
CA THR A 168 -0.26 2.98 -5.14
C THR A 168 1.27 3.05 -4.98
N LEU A 169 2.00 2.02 -5.41
CA LEU A 169 3.47 1.99 -5.34
C LEU A 169 4.10 3.01 -6.30
N ALA A 170 3.55 3.14 -7.51
CA ALA A 170 4.01 4.10 -8.50
C ALA A 170 3.85 5.55 -8.01
N SER A 171 2.80 5.85 -7.22
CA SER A 171 2.56 7.17 -6.62
C SER A 171 3.68 7.63 -5.67
N VAL A 172 4.46 6.69 -5.13
CA VAL A 172 5.64 6.96 -4.28
C VAL A 172 6.96 6.64 -4.98
N GLY A 173 6.95 6.49 -6.32
CA GLY A 173 8.14 6.31 -7.14
C GLY A 173 8.65 4.87 -7.25
N ILE A 174 7.91 3.87 -6.74
CA ILE A 174 8.29 2.46 -6.84
C ILE A 174 7.72 1.88 -8.13
N LYS A 175 8.60 1.49 -9.06
CA LYS A 175 8.22 0.91 -10.37
C LYS A 175 9.04 -0.36 -10.66
N PRO A 176 8.41 -1.42 -11.20
CA PRO A 176 9.12 -2.66 -11.52
C PRO A 176 10.06 -2.47 -12.70
N ALA A 177 11.21 -3.17 -12.66
CA ALA A 177 12.07 -3.40 -13.81
C ALA A 177 11.67 -4.67 -14.59
N ALA A 178 11.01 -5.61 -13.91
CA ALA A 178 10.37 -6.78 -14.53
C ALA A 178 9.11 -7.17 -13.77
N VAL A 179 8.24 -7.92 -14.44
CA VAL A 179 6.99 -8.43 -13.87
C VAL A 179 6.84 -9.90 -14.21
N VAL A 180 6.21 -10.67 -13.32
CA VAL A 180 5.79 -12.04 -13.59
C VAL A 180 4.41 -12.25 -12.97
N GLY A 181 3.53 -12.95 -13.70
CA GLY A 181 2.20 -13.30 -13.21
C GLY A 181 1.99 -14.80 -13.29
N HIS A 182 1.15 -15.34 -12.40
CA HIS A 182 0.70 -16.72 -12.50
C HIS A 182 -0.78 -16.76 -12.90
N SER A 183 -1.11 -17.43 -14.01
CA SER A 183 -2.49 -17.57 -14.49
C SER A 183 -3.19 -16.21 -14.61
N SER A 184 -4.34 -15.97 -13.97
CA SER A 184 -5.02 -14.65 -14.02
C SER A 184 -4.19 -13.48 -13.48
N GLY A 185 -3.12 -13.73 -12.72
CA GLY A 185 -2.15 -12.70 -12.32
C GLY A 185 -1.38 -12.09 -13.50
N GLU A 186 -1.30 -12.79 -14.64
CA GLU A 186 -0.67 -12.27 -15.86
C GLU A 186 -1.38 -11.02 -16.41
N ILE A 187 -2.69 -10.86 -16.16
CA ILE A 187 -3.45 -9.68 -16.59
C ILE A 187 -2.94 -8.43 -15.88
N ALA A 188 -2.79 -8.49 -14.55
CA ALA A 188 -2.25 -7.40 -13.75
C ALA A 188 -0.75 -7.16 -14.04
N ALA A 189 0.01 -8.23 -14.31
CA ALA A 189 1.40 -8.11 -14.74
C ALA A 189 1.51 -7.37 -16.09
N ALA A 190 0.66 -7.70 -17.07
CA ALA A 190 0.64 -7.04 -18.37
C ALA A 190 0.27 -5.55 -18.25
N TYR A 191 -0.67 -5.19 -17.37
CA TYR A 191 -0.93 -3.80 -17.01
C TYR A 191 0.32 -3.12 -16.43
N ALA A 192 0.97 -3.74 -15.44
CA ALA A 192 2.15 -3.19 -14.79
C ALA A 192 3.37 -3.03 -15.72
N ALA A 193 3.45 -3.84 -16.77
CA ALA A 193 4.43 -3.72 -17.85
C ALA A 193 4.08 -2.62 -18.88
N GLY A 194 2.88 -2.02 -18.79
CA GLY A 194 2.37 -1.06 -19.77
C GLY A 194 1.88 -1.70 -21.08
N ALA A 195 1.69 -3.02 -21.10
CA ALA A 195 1.21 -3.75 -22.28
C ALA A 195 -0.32 -3.71 -22.43
N LEU A 196 -1.05 -3.49 -21.33
CA LEU A 196 -2.50 -3.29 -21.31
C LEU A 196 -2.85 -1.99 -20.61
N THR A 197 -3.86 -1.29 -21.13
CA THR A 197 -4.57 -0.24 -20.40
C THR A 197 -5.44 -0.83 -19.30
N LEU A 198 -5.94 0.01 -18.37
CA LEU A 198 -6.87 -0.43 -17.34
C LEU A 198 -8.15 -1.03 -17.95
N SER A 199 -8.70 -0.39 -18.98
CA SER A 199 -9.93 -0.86 -19.64
C SER A 199 -9.73 -2.22 -20.31
N GLU A 200 -8.61 -2.42 -21.00
CA GLU A 200 -8.28 -3.72 -21.61
C GLU A 200 -8.04 -4.81 -20.57
N ALA A 201 -7.28 -4.52 -19.51
CA ALA A 201 -7.05 -5.47 -18.42
C ALA A 201 -8.36 -5.90 -17.75
N MET A 202 -9.26 -4.94 -17.51
CA MET A 202 -10.55 -5.24 -16.90
C MET A 202 -11.53 -5.94 -17.84
N ALA A 203 -11.46 -5.69 -19.15
CA ALA A 203 -12.22 -6.45 -20.13
C ALA A 203 -11.80 -7.92 -20.19
N VAL A 204 -10.48 -8.19 -20.19
CA VAL A 204 -9.93 -9.56 -20.15
C VAL A 204 -10.24 -10.25 -18.82
N ALA A 205 -10.31 -9.51 -17.72
CA ALA A 205 -10.65 -10.09 -16.42
C ALA A 205 -12.16 -10.38 -16.26
N PHE A 206 -13.02 -9.66 -16.99
CA PHE A 206 -14.47 -9.74 -16.86
C PHE A 206 -15.12 -10.85 -17.70
N TYR A 207 -14.62 -11.09 -18.92
CA TYR A 207 -15.10 -12.14 -19.82
C TYR A 207 -14.33 -13.45 -19.68
#